data_AF-A0A256XGV6-F1
#
_entry.id   AF-A0A256XGV6-F1
#
_cell.length_a   1.000
_cell.length_b   1.000
_cell.length_c   1.000
_cell.angle_alpha   90.00
_cell.angle_beta   90.00
_cell.angle_gamma   90.00
#
_symmetry.space_group_name_H-M   'P 1'
#
loop_
_entity.id
_entity.type
_entity.pdbx_description
1 polymer ?
#
loop_
_entity_poly.entity_id
_entity_poly.type
_entity_poly.pdbx_seq_one_letter_code
_entity_poly.pdbx_strand_id
1 'polypeptide(L)'
;MDVVNRFRVFMLGAFLLMSGFVYAQSSGLGTGAATHFYYAMACLICQIMQFIYYIVAIIATLMVIVAGIKWITSSDDPEARNSAKSQVFNVVIGLIIVLLAAFLVSFIVVHAFLGGQGMVILDPVQLVINGCSGVCTTTI
;
A
#
# COMPACT_ATOMS: atom_id res chain seq x y z
N MET A 1 15.01 25.16 -19.31
CA MET A 1 14.53 24.52 -18.07
C MET A 1 13.47 25.37 -17.34
N ASP A 2 13.17 26.57 -17.84
CA ASP A 2 12.29 27.56 -17.18
C ASP A 2 10.79 27.27 -17.31
N VAL A 3 10.35 26.69 -18.43
CA VAL A 3 8.93 26.35 -18.65
C VAL A 3 8.46 25.24 -17.71
N VAL A 4 9.31 24.23 -17.48
CA VAL A 4 9.04 23.13 -16.55
C VAL A 4 8.98 23.64 -15.11
N ASN A 5 9.88 24.55 -14.74
CA ASN A 5 9.91 25.12 -13.39
C ASN A 5 8.70 26.04 -13.13
N ARG A 6 8.28 26.83 -14.13
CA ARG A 6 7.09 27.68 -14.04
C ARG A 6 5.79 26.88 -13.95
N PHE A 7 5.72 25.72 -14.62
CA PHE A 7 4.59 24.79 -14.52
C PHE A 7 4.53 24.11 -13.13
N ARG A 8 5.68 23.77 -12.53
CA ARG A 8 5.78 23.23 -11.17
C ARG A 8 5.32 24.22 -10.11
N VAL A 9 5.67 25.50 -10.23
CA VAL A 9 5.23 26.57 -9.30
C VAL A 9 3.72 26.78 -9.37
N PHE A 10 3.13 26.73 -10.56
CA PHE A 10 1.68 26.87 -10.72
C PHE A 10 0.91 25.66 -10.14
N MET A 11 1.41 24.44 -10.35
CA MET A 11 0.79 23.23 -9.80
C MET A 11 0.91 23.14 -8.27
N LEU A 12 2.06 23.55 -7.69
CA LEU A 12 2.24 23.65 -6.23
C LEU A 12 1.35 24.75 -5.62
N GLY A 13 1.19 25.89 -6.31
CA GLY A 13 0.30 26.96 -5.88
C GLY A 13 -1.17 26.54 -5.86
N ALA A 14 -1.64 25.83 -6.88
CA ALA A 14 -3.01 25.31 -6.92
C ALA A 14 -3.28 24.25 -5.82
N PHE A 15 -2.29 23.40 -5.53
CA PHE A 15 -2.41 22.37 -4.49
C PHE A 15 -2.50 22.95 -3.07
N LEU A 16 -1.76 24.04 -2.78
CA LEU A 16 -1.84 24.76 -1.50
C LEU A 16 -3.18 25.48 -1.29
N LEU A 17 -3.85 25.90 -2.36
CA LEU A 17 -5.18 26.52 -2.23
C LEU A 17 -6.27 25.48 -1.93
N MET A 18 -6.12 24.24 -2.41
CA MET A 18 -7.07 23.17 -2.13
C MET A 18 -6.98 22.65 -0.68
N SER A 19 -5.78 22.66 -0.07
CA SER A 19 -5.64 22.28 1.34
C SER A 19 -6.36 23.26 2.27
N GLY A 20 -6.31 24.56 1.97
CA GLY A 20 -7.07 25.60 2.69
C GLY A 20 -8.58 25.33 2.72
N PHE A 21 -9.14 24.86 1.60
CA PHE A 21 -10.57 24.51 1.51
C PHE A 21 -10.94 23.25 2.32
N VAL A 22 -10.00 22.31 2.49
CA VAL A 22 -10.18 21.11 3.32
C VAL A 22 -10.24 21.45 4.80
N TYR A 23 -9.42 22.40 5.29
CA TYR A 23 -9.45 22.85 6.69
C TYR A 23 -10.72 23.63 7.06
N ALA A 24 -11.42 24.23 6.09
CA ALA A 24 -12.65 24.97 6.36
C ALA A 24 -13.84 24.04 6.71
N GLN A 25 -13.84 22.80 6.21
CA GLN A 25 -14.93 21.83 6.42
C GLN A 25 -14.91 21.17 7.81
N SER A 26 -13.82 21.31 8.58
CA SER A 26 -13.70 20.73 9.92
C SER A 26 -14.18 21.65 11.06
N SER A 27 -14.53 22.91 10.76
CA SER A 27 -14.87 23.92 11.77
C SER A 27 -16.30 23.83 12.34
N GLY A 28 -17.14 22.93 11.81
CA GLY A 28 -18.56 22.83 12.19
C GLY A 28 -18.99 21.57 12.98
N LEU A 29 -18.12 20.57 13.15
CA LEU A 29 -18.41 19.38 13.95
C LEU A 29 -17.35 19.26 15.05
N GLY A 30 -17.79 19.20 16.32
CA GLY A 30 -16.88 18.97 17.44
C GLY A 30 -15.97 17.76 17.18
N THR A 31 -14.67 17.96 17.37
CA THR A 31 -13.57 17.03 17.05
C THR A 31 -13.64 15.68 17.77
N GLY A 32 -14.61 15.46 18.65
CA GLY A 32 -14.90 14.17 19.28
C GLY A 32 -16.06 13.38 18.66
N ALA A 33 -17.01 13.99 17.96
CA ALA A 33 -18.16 13.24 17.42
C ALA A 33 -17.91 12.78 15.96
N ALA A 34 -17.30 13.64 15.14
CA ALA A 34 -16.97 13.32 13.76
C ALA A 34 -15.81 12.32 13.65
N THR A 35 -14.87 12.37 14.59
CA THR A 35 -13.74 11.46 14.66
C THR A 35 -14.19 10.05 15.01
N HIS A 36 -15.06 9.87 16.00
CA HIS A 36 -15.53 8.54 16.39
C HIS A 36 -16.25 7.80 15.26
N PHE A 37 -17.09 8.49 14.47
CA PHE A 37 -17.76 7.87 13.32
C PHE A 37 -16.78 7.54 12.19
N TYR A 38 -15.86 8.46 11.88
CA TYR A 38 -14.81 8.25 10.88
C TYR A 38 -13.92 7.06 11.22
N TYR A 39 -13.47 6.93 12.48
CA TYR A 39 -12.63 5.82 12.94
C TYR A 39 -13.40 4.50 13.00
N ALA A 40 -14.69 4.51 13.36
CA ALA A 40 -15.53 3.31 13.33
C ALA A 40 -15.70 2.75 11.90
N MET A 41 -15.95 3.63 10.92
CA MET A 41 -16.02 3.22 9.51
C MET A 41 -14.65 2.79 8.98
N ALA A 42 -13.57 3.51 9.32
CA ALA A 42 -12.22 3.14 8.94
C ALA A 42 -11.79 1.78 9.54
N CYS A 43 -12.20 1.47 10.78
CA CYS A 43 -11.94 0.19 11.42
C CYS A 43 -12.66 -0.96 10.69
N LEU A 44 -13.94 -0.80 10.31
CA LEU A 44 -14.64 -1.80 9.51
C LEU A 44 -13.98 -2.03 8.14
N ILE A 45 -13.62 -0.95 7.45
CA ILE A 45 -12.92 -1.03 6.16
C ILE A 45 -11.57 -1.73 6.32
N CYS A 46 -10.81 -1.38 7.35
CA CYS A 46 -9.53 -2.01 7.64
C CYS A 46 -9.70 -3.52 7.89
N GLN A 47 -10.69 -3.93 8.68
CA GLN A 47 -10.93 -5.34 9.00
C GLN A 47 -11.32 -6.15 7.75
N ILE A 48 -12.12 -5.55 6.85
CA ILE A 48 -12.46 -6.16 5.55
C ILE A 48 -11.21 -6.27 4.67
N MET A 49 -10.40 -5.23 4.59
CA MET A 49 -9.15 -5.24 3.82
C MET A 49 -8.17 -6.28 4.37
N GLN A 50 -7.99 -6.36 5.68
CA GLN A 50 -7.15 -7.36 6.34
C GLN A 50 -7.59 -8.79 5.98
N PHE A 51 -8.91 -9.03 5.97
CA PHE A 51 -9.46 -10.33 5.55
C PHE A 51 -9.13 -10.66 4.09
N ILE A 52 -9.26 -9.69 3.18
CA ILE A 52 -8.90 -9.88 1.77
C ILE A 52 -7.40 -10.17 1.62
N TYR A 53 -6.54 -9.43 2.32
CA TYR A 53 -5.09 -9.66 2.28
C TYR A 53 -4.68 -11.04 2.80
N TYR A 54 -5.36 -11.59 3.81
CA TYR A 54 -5.10 -12.96 4.26
C TYR A 54 -5.40 -13.99 3.17
N ILE A 55 -6.50 -13.84 2.45
CA ILE A 55 -6.85 -14.75 1.35
C ILE A 55 -5.79 -14.66 0.24
N VAL A 56 -5.39 -13.44 -0.12
CA VAL A 56 -4.34 -13.21 -1.13
C VAL A 56 -3.00 -13.81 -0.69
N ALA A 57 -2.62 -13.66 0.58
CA ALA A 57 -1.39 -14.22 1.12
C ALA A 57 -1.35 -15.75 1.02
N ILE A 58 -2.45 -16.44 1.36
CA ILE A 58 -2.54 -17.90 1.25
C ILE A 58 -2.40 -18.35 -0.20
N ILE A 59 -3.10 -17.70 -1.13
CA ILE A 59 -3.04 -18.04 -2.56
C ILE A 59 -1.62 -17.80 -3.10
N ALA A 60 -0.98 -16.70 -2.71
CA ALA A 60 0.39 -16.39 -3.09
C ALA A 60 1.38 -17.46 -2.59
N THR A 61 1.26 -17.90 -1.33
CA THR A 61 2.11 -18.96 -0.78
C THR A 61 1.95 -20.28 -1.54
N LEU A 62 0.72 -20.68 -1.88
CA LEU A 62 0.47 -21.92 -2.64
C LEU A 62 1.11 -21.88 -4.04
N MET A 63 1.00 -20.75 -4.73
CA MET A 63 1.62 -20.55 -6.05
C MET A 63 3.15 -20.66 -5.99
N VAL A 64 3.77 -20.14 -4.94
CA VAL A 64 5.23 -20.25 -4.71
C VAL A 64 5.64 -21.72 -4.51
N ILE A 65 4.88 -22.48 -3.72
CA ILE A 65 5.17 -23.90 -3.45
C ILE A 65 5.09 -24.73 -4.75
N VAL A 66 4.02 -24.56 -5.53
CA VAL A 66 3.83 -25.30 -6.79
C VAL A 66 4.94 -24.97 -7.79
N ALA A 67 5.33 -23.70 -7.90
CA ALA A 67 6.44 -23.29 -8.75
C ALA A 67 7.78 -23.88 -8.29
N GLY A 68 8.03 -23.92 -6.98
CA GLY A 68 9.24 -24.50 -6.39
C GLY A 68 9.36 -26.00 -6.61
N ILE A 69 8.28 -26.76 -6.40
CA ILE A 69 8.26 -28.21 -6.63
C ILE A 69 8.50 -28.52 -8.10
N LYS A 70 7.79 -27.84 -9.01
CA LYS A 70 7.95 -28.03 -10.46
C LYS A 70 9.38 -27.79 -10.95
N TRP A 71 10.10 -26.86 -10.31
CA TRP A 71 11.50 -26.59 -10.64
C TRP A 71 12.43 -27.74 -10.28
N ILE A 72 12.23 -28.38 -9.12
CA ILE A 72 13.07 -29.49 -8.64
C ILE A 72 12.80 -30.78 -9.44
N THR A 73 11.52 -31.04 -9.76
CA THR A 73 11.12 -32.30 -10.43
C THR A 73 11.44 -32.36 -11.92
N SER A 74 11.74 -31.23 -12.57
CA SER A 74 11.97 -31.17 -14.02
C SER A 74 13.39 -31.59 -14.46
N SER A 75 14.11 -32.38 -13.65
CA SER A 75 15.54 -32.68 -13.81
C SER A 75 15.96 -33.44 -15.08
N ASP A 76 15.05 -34.02 -15.87
CA ASP A 76 15.41 -34.71 -17.11
C ASP A 76 15.08 -33.93 -18.39
N ASP A 77 14.08 -33.04 -18.36
CA ASP A 77 13.60 -32.36 -19.57
C ASP A 77 14.08 -30.90 -19.62
N PRO A 78 14.95 -30.52 -20.59
CA PRO A 78 15.46 -29.15 -20.72
C PRO A 78 14.36 -28.11 -20.96
N GLU A 79 13.25 -28.47 -21.61
CA GLU A 79 12.15 -27.55 -21.88
C GLU A 79 11.38 -27.23 -20.59
N ALA A 80 11.10 -28.26 -19.78
CA ALA A 80 10.47 -28.11 -18.47
C ALA A 80 11.34 -27.29 -17.48
N ARG A 81 12.67 -27.42 -17.55
CA ARG A 81 13.61 -26.61 -16.75
C ARG A 81 13.58 -25.13 -17.11
N ASN A 82 13.54 -24.80 -18.41
CA ASN A 82 13.45 -23.40 -18.84
C ASN A 82 12.11 -22.78 -18.44
N SER A 83 11.01 -23.52 -18.58
CA SER A 83 9.69 -23.09 -18.12
C SER A 83 9.63 -22.87 -16.60
N ALA A 84 10.22 -23.76 -15.80
CA ALA A 84 10.26 -23.59 -14.35
C ALA A 84 11.16 -22.41 -13.92
N LYS A 85 12.29 -22.18 -14.61
CA LYS A 85 13.15 -21.00 -14.37
C LYS A 85 12.40 -19.70 -14.58
N SER A 86 11.71 -19.54 -15.71
CA SER A 86 10.95 -18.31 -15.99
C SER A 86 9.81 -18.12 -14.97
N GLN A 87 9.17 -19.21 -14.53
CA GLN A 87 8.17 -19.16 -13.48
C GLN A 87 8.75 -18.69 -12.13
N VAL A 88 9.94 -19.15 -11.75
CA VAL A 88 10.64 -18.66 -10.54
C VAL A 88 11.01 -17.19 -10.67
N PHE A 89 11.54 -16.76 -11.82
CA PHE A 89 11.86 -15.34 -12.06
C PHE A 89 10.62 -14.45 -11.92
N ASN A 90 9.46 -14.86 -12.45
CA ASN A 90 8.21 -14.12 -12.32
C ASN A 90 7.77 -13.95 -10.85
N VAL A 91 7.91 -15.01 -10.04
CA VAL A 91 7.60 -14.97 -8.60
C VAL A 91 8.55 -14.02 -7.86
N VAL A 92 9.86 -14.08 -8.15
CA VAL A 92 10.86 -13.20 -7.54
C VAL A 92 10.61 -11.74 -7.91
N ILE A 93 10.28 -11.46 -9.17
CA ILE A 93 9.93 -10.12 -9.64
C ILE A 93 8.68 -9.60 -8.93
N GLY A 94 7.66 -10.43 -8.73
CA GLY A 94 6.47 -10.08 -7.94
C GLY A 94 6.81 -9.67 -6.50
N LEU A 95 7.72 -10.40 -5.85
CA LEU A 95 8.18 -10.08 -4.50
C LEU A 95 8.94 -8.74 -4.46
N ILE A 96 9.81 -8.51 -5.45
CA ILE A 96 10.57 -7.26 -5.58
C ILE A 96 9.63 -6.07 -5.81
N ILE A 97 8.58 -6.21 -6.61
CA ILE A 97 7.61 -5.14 -6.88
C ILE A 97 6.90 -4.71 -5.60
N VAL A 98 6.49 -5.66 -4.73
CA VAL A 98 5.84 -5.32 -3.45
C VAL A 98 6.78 -4.50 -2.56
N LEU A 99 8.06 -4.88 -2.48
CA LEU A 99 9.07 -4.16 -1.71
C LEU A 99 9.35 -2.75 -2.28
N LEU A 100 9.44 -2.64 -3.61
CA LEU A 100 9.65 -1.35 -4.28
C LEU A 100 8.42 -0.44 -4.16
N ALA A 101 7.21 -0.99 -4.20
CA ALA A 101 5.98 -0.23 -4.06
C ALA A 101 5.91 0.49 -2.71
N ALA A 102 6.28 -0.18 -1.61
CA ALA A 102 6.33 0.45 -0.29
C ALA A 102 7.29 1.65 -0.25
N PHE A 103 8.45 1.51 -0.89
CA PHE A 103 9.45 2.57 -0.97
C PHE A 103 8.96 3.75 -1.82
N LEU A 104 8.37 3.46 -2.99
CA LEU A 104 7.85 4.48 -3.91
C LEU A 104 6.66 5.23 -3.32
N VAL A 105 5.70 4.53 -2.72
CA VAL A 105 4.52 5.15 -2.09
C VAL A 105 4.94 6.05 -0.94
N SER A 106 5.87 5.60 -0.09
CA SER A 106 6.40 6.42 1.01
C SER A 106 7.12 7.66 0.48
N PHE A 107 7.93 7.53 -0.57
CA PHE A 107 8.61 8.66 -1.18
C PHE A 107 7.62 9.68 -1.78
N ILE A 108 6.61 9.21 -2.51
CA ILE A 108 5.62 10.09 -3.16
C ILE A 108 4.70 10.73 -2.11
N VAL A 109 4.09 9.94 -1.22
CA VAL A 109 3.09 10.45 -0.26
C VAL A 109 3.74 11.29 0.83
N VAL A 110 4.84 10.83 1.42
CA VAL A 110 5.46 11.51 2.57
C VAL A 110 6.27 12.72 2.13
N HIS A 111 7.10 12.60 1.08
CA HIS A 111 7.97 13.69 0.65
C HIS A 111 7.32 14.63 -0.36
N ALA A 112 6.42 14.15 -1.24
CA ALA A 112 5.80 15.01 -2.25
C ALA A 112 4.47 15.65 -1.79
N PHE A 113 3.76 15.05 -0.83
CA PHE A 113 2.43 15.54 -0.41
C PHE A 113 2.34 16.00 1.05
N LEU A 114 3.02 15.33 2.00
CA LEU A 114 2.82 15.55 3.44
C LEU A 114 4.03 16.12 4.20
N GLY A 115 5.08 16.58 3.50
CA GLY A 115 6.21 17.30 4.11
C GLY A 115 6.98 16.53 5.18
N GLY A 116 7.01 15.19 5.13
CA GLY A 116 7.72 14.36 6.10
C GLY A 116 6.88 13.83 7.26
N GLN A 117 5.58 14.16 7.36
CA GLN A 117 4.70 13.75 8.46
C GLN A 117 3.45 13.04 7.91
N GLY A 118 3.63 11.83 7.38
CA GLY A 118 2.56 11.04 6.75
C GLY A 118 2.54 9.61 7.27
N MET A 119 1.37 9.20 7.77
CA MET A 119 1.09 7.99 8.55
C MET A 119 1.07 6.70 7.72
N VAL A 120 1.47 5.58 8.36
CA VAL A 120 1.83 4.25 7.82
C VAL A 120 0.63 3.34 7.49
N ILE A 121 -0.59 3.86 7.44
CA ILE A 121 -1.83 3.04 7.41
C ILE A 121 -2.14 2.35 6.06
N LEU A 122 -1.36 2.63 5.00
CA LEU A 122 -1.52 2.02 3.68
C LEU A 122 -0.51 0.91 3.40
N ASP A 123 0.35 0.57 4.36
CA ASP A 123 1.34 -0.49 4.12
C ASP A 123 0.66 -1.88 4.18
N PRO A 124 0.52 -2.58 3.05
CA PRO A 124 -0.17 -3.87 3.01
C PRO A 124 0.56 -4.93 3.85
N VAL A 125 1.86 -4.80 4.04
CA VAL A 125 2.65 -5.74 4.86
C VAL A 125 2.31 -5.56 6.34
N GLN A 126 2.21 -4.31 6.81
CA GLN A 126 1.87 -4.02 8.21
C GLN A 126 0.42 -4.39 8.53
N LEU A 127 -0.49 -4.25 7.57
CA LEU A 127 -1.89 -4.70 7.71
C LEU A 127 -2.01 -6.21 7.93
N VAL A 128 -1.14 -7.01 7.31
CA VAL A 128 -1.12 -8.48 7.50
C VAL A 128 -0.49 -8.88 8.83
N ILE A 129 0.55 -8.17 9.29
CA ILE A 129 1.34 -8.55 10.48
C ILE A 129 0.75 -8.00 11.78
N ASN A 130 0.38 -6.72 11.80
CA ASN A 130 -0.06 -6.00 13.02
C ASN A 130 -1.58 -5.77 13.07
N GLY A 131 -2.28 -6.06 11.97
CA GLY A 131 -3.73 -5.93 11.84
C GLY A 131 -4.22 -4.49 12.04
N CYS A 132 -5.52 -4.37 12.30
CA CYS A 132 -6.20 -3.08 12.41
C CYS A 132 -6.22 -2.50 13.84
N SER A 133 -5.45 -3.07 14.78
CA SER A 133 -5.47 -2.73 16.21
C SER A 133 -5.22 -1.24 16.49
N GLY A 134 -4.28 -0.60 15.77
CA GLY A 134 -3.98 0.83 15.94
C GLY A 134 -5.06 1.79 15.42
N VAL A 135 -5.90 1.35 14.48
CA VAL A 135 -7.00 2.15 13.90
C VAL A 135 -8.27 2.01 14.74
N CYS A 136 -8.48 0.83 15.32
CA CYS A 136 -9.67 0.54 16.11
C CYS A 136 -9.56 1.00 17.59
N THR A 137 -8.35 1.17 18.13
CA THR A 137 -8.15 1.51 19.56
C THR A 137 -8.24 3.00 19.91
N THR A 138 -8.29 3.91 18.95
CA THR A 138 -8.45 5.37 19.20
C THR A 138 -9.90 5.77 19.50
N THR A 139 -10.74 4.82 19.93
CA THR A 139 -12.18 5.02 20.21
C THR A 139 -12.53 4.95 21.70
N ILE A 140 -11.53 4.85 22.58
CA ILE A 140 -11.68 4.99 24.05
C ILE A 140 -11.26 6.37 24.51
#